data_AF-A0A8S3YYV2-F1
#
_entry.id   AF-A0A8S3YYV2-F1
#
_cell.length_a   1.000
_cell.length_b   1.000
_cell.length_c   1.000
_cell.angle_alpha   90.00
_cell.angle_beta   90.00
_cell.angle_gamma   90.00
#
_symmetry.space_group_name_H-M   'P 1'
#
loop_
_entity.id
_entity.type
_entity.pdbx_description
1 polymer ?
#
loop_
_entity_poly.entity_id
_entity_poly.type
_entity_poly.pdbx_seq_one_letter_code
_entity_poly.pdbx_strand_id
1 'polypeptide(L)' 'YFYNVFILKCLPLLSVCPTGRFGHNCRNECHCMDSAERCDSVHGRCQSGCARGWSGLDCQT' A
#
# COMPACT_ATOMS: atom_id res chain seq x y z
N TYR A 1 9.13 -20.60 23.61
CA TYR A 1 8.94 -21.19 22.28
C TYR A 1 7.47 -21.29 21.81
N PHE A 2 6.55 -20.44 22.31
CA PHE A 2 5.17 -20.35 21.77
C PHE A 2 4.63 -18.91 21.63
N TYR A 3 5.38 -17.88 22.04
CA TYR A 3 4.96 -16.46 21.99
C TYR A 3 5.47 -15.67 20.77
N ASN A 4 6.19 -16.31 19.84
CA ASN A 4 6.78 -15.65 18.67
C ASN A 4 6.20 -16.13 17.32
N VAL A 5 5.23 -17.05 17.33
CA VAL A 5 4.53 -17.52 16.11
C VAL A 5 3.23 -16.73 15.86
N PHE A 6 2.69 -16.01 16.85
CA PHE A 6 1.52 -15.15 16.68
C PHE A 6 1.83 -13.77 16.08
N ILE A 7 3.08 -13.29 16.16
CA ILE A 7 3.49 -12.01 15.52
C ILE A 7 3.84 -12.21 14.04
N LEU A 8 4.35 -13.38 13.64
CA LEU A 8 4.55 -13.74 12.22
C LEU A 8 3.23 -14.00 11.46
N LYS A 9 2.09 -14.00 12.18
CA LYS A 9 0.73 -14.10 11.64
C LYS A 9 -0.14 -12.88 11.95
N CYS A 10 0.44 -11.77 12.40
CA CYS A 10 -0.13 -10.45 12.09
C CYS A 10 0.20 -10.13 10.63
N LEU A 11 0.01 -11.10 9.72
CA LEU A 11 -0.09 -10.89 8.30
C LEU A 11 -1.44 -10.17 8.18
N PRO A 12 -1.51 -8.82 8.10
CA PRO A 12 -2.77 -8.27 7.69
C PRO A 12 -2.96 -8.86 6.29
N LEU A 13 -4.13 -9.43 6.07
CA LEU A 13 -4.62 -9.79 4.76
C LEU A 13 -4.44 -8.55 3.89
N LEU A 14 -3.30 -8.44 3.22
CA LEU A 14 -2.98 -7.40 2.27
C LEU A 14 -4.14 -7.49 1.29
N SER A 15 -5.10 -6.57 1.40
CA SER A 15 -6.25 -6.51 0.51
C SER A 15 -5.66 -6.55 -0.90
N VAL A 16 -5.81 -7.68 -1.59
CA VAL A 16 -5.00 -7.94 -2.79
C VAL A 16 -5.56 -7.06 -3.90
N CYS A 17 -5.04 -5.85 -4.00
CA CYS A 17 -5.28 -4.97 -5.13
C CYS A 17 -4.27 -5.25 -6.24
N PRO A 18 -4.68 -5.09 -7.50
CA PRO A 18 -3.73 -5.09 -8.61
C PRO A 18 -2.70 -3.98 -8.39
N THR A 19 -1.52 -4.16 -8.97
CA THR A 19 -0.44 -3.16 -8.88
C THR A 19 -0.95 -1.79 -9.30
N GLY A 20 -0.59 -0.76 -8.53
CA GLY A 20 -1.03 0.61 -8.76
C GLY A 20 -2.44 0.94 -8.26
N ARG A 21 -3.12 0.06 -7.49
CA ARG A 21 -4.46 0.34 -6.93
C ARG A 21 -4.57 0.04 -5.45
N PHE A 22 -5.49 0.74 -4.79
CA PHE A 22 -5.78 0.59 -3.36
C PHE A 22 -7.23 0.96 -3.01
N GLY A 23 -7.59 0.78 -1.74
CA GLY A 23 -8.88 1.18 -1.18
C GLY A 23 -10.00 0.16 -1.45
N HIS A 24 -11.22 0.54 -1.08
CA HIS A 24 -12.38 -0.33 -1.23
C HIS A 24 -12.61 -0.72 -2.70
N ASN A 25 -12.66 -2.03 -2.99
CA ASN A 25 -12.72 -2.59 -4.34
C ASN A 25 -11.58 -2.14 -5.28
N CYS A 26 -10.43 -1.72 -4.74
CA CYS A 26 -9.28 -1.27 -5.53
C CYS A 26 -9.63 -0.13 -6.50
N ARG A 27 -10.56 0.74 -6.08
CA ARG A 27 -11.07 1.82 -6.92
C ARG A 27 -10.10 2.99 -7.02
N ASN A 28 -9.23 3.15 -6.04
CA ASN A 28 -8.27 4.26 -5.98
C ASN A 28 -6.95 3.85 -6.63
N GLU A 29 -6.24 4.83 -7.18
CA GLU A 29 -4.99 4.64 -7.90
C GLU A 29 -3.81 5.14 -7.05
N CYS A 30 -2.72 4.39 -7.09
CA CYS A 30 -1.52 4.76 -6.36
C CYS A 30 -0.67 5.71 -7.19
N HIS A 31 -0.29 6.83 -6.60
CA HIS A 31 0.55 7.84 -7.24
C HIS A 31 1.96 7.78 -6.69
N CYS A 32 2.58 6.61 -6.86
CA CYS A 32 3.92 6.33 -6.41
C CYS A 32 4.97 6.80 -7.41
N MET A 33 6.16 7.17 -6.93
CA MET A 33 7.28 7.57 -7.78
C MET A 33 7.68 6.43 -8.72
N ASP A 34 7.71 5.21 -8.21
CA ASP A 34 7.77 4.00 -9.03
C ASP A 34 6.37 3.46 -9.33
N SER A 35 5.91 3.63 -10.56
CA SER A 35 4.61 3.12 -11.02
C SER A 35 4.49 1.58 -11.00
N ALA A 36 5.61 0.86 -10.95
CA ALA A 36 5.62 -0.60 -10.89
C ALA A 36 5.53 -1.14 -9.46
N GLU A 37 5.64 -0.27 -8.44
CA GLU A 37 5.61 -0.69 -7.05
C GLU A 37 4.19 -1.05 -6.55
N ARG A 38 4.12 -1.89 -5.52
CA ARG A 38 2.90 -2.11 -4.76
C ARG A 38 2.82 -1.10 -3.62
N CYS A 39 1.85 -0.22 -3.71
CA CYS A 39 1.41 0.63 -2.61
C CYS A 39 0.61 -0.15 -1.55
N ASP A 40 0.47 0.45 -0.37
CA ASP A 40 -0.39 -0.05 0.69
C ASP A 40 -1.83 -0.18 0.19
N SER A 41 -2.37 -1.40 0.18
CA SER A 41 -3.69 -1.66 -0.38
C SER A 41 -4.87 -1.01 0.37
N VAL A 42 -4.66 -0.54 1.59
CA VAL A 42 -5.69 0.11 2.41
C VAL A 42 -5.59 1.63 2.25
N HIS A 43 -4.39 2.19 2.39
CA HIS A 43 -4.17 3.64 2.47
C HIS A 43 -3.59 4.25 1.19
N GLY A 44 -2.91 3.48 0.34
CA GLY A 44 -2.30 3.96 -0.90
C GLY A 44 -0.85 4.41 -0.75
N ARG A 45 -0.25 4.23 0.44
CA ARG A 45 1.12 4.64 0.74
C ARG A 45 2.18 3.95 -0.11
N CYS A 46 3.11 4.75 -0.59
CA CYS A 46 4.20 4.38 -1.49
C CYS A 46 5.53 4.27 -0.72
N GLN A 47 6.34 3.25 -1.02
CA GLN A 47 7.67 3.10 -0.39
C GLN A 47 8.70 3.98 -1.10
N SER A 48 8.57 4.13 -2.42
CA SER A 48 9.39 5.03 -3.24
C SER A 48 9.11 6.52 -3.01
N GLY A 49 8.06 6.85 -2.24
CA GLY A 49 7.52 8.19 -2.14
C GLY A 49 6.58 8.53 -3.31
N CYS A 50 6.17 9.79 -3.40
CA CYS A 50 5.10 10.20 -4.32
C CYS A 50 5.62 10.55 -5.72
N ALA A 51 4.79 10.25 -6.72
CA ALA A 51 4.97 10.70 -8.08
C ALA A 51 4.99 12.24 -8.15
N ARG A 52 5.57 12.77 -9.22
CA ARG A 52 5.66 14.23 -9.41
C ARG A 52 4.25 14.83 -9.47
N GLY A 53 4.00 15.83 -8.62
CA GLY A 53 2.70 16.49 -8.51
C GLY A 53 1.77 15.87 -7.46
N TRP A 54 2.21 14.80 -6.79
CA TRP A 54 1.48 14.15 -5.70
C TRP A 54 2.26 14.28 -4.39
N SER A 55 1.52 14.31 -3.29
CA SER A 55 2.01 14.60 -1.96
C SER A 55 1.11 14.00 -0.87
N GLY A 56 1.51 14.19 0.39
CA GLY A 56 0.87 13.55 1.55
C GLY A 56 1.43 12.15 1.82
N LEU A 57 1.05 11.57 2.98
CA LEU A 57 1.55 10.26 3.41
C LEU A 57 1.14 9.12 2.46
N ASP A 58 0.00 9.29 1.81
CA ASP A 58 -0.60 8.29 0.91
C ASP A 58 -0.49 8.68 -0.57
N CYS A 59 0.19 9.78 -0.87
CA CYS A 59 0.33 10.30 -2.24
C CYS A 59 -1.01 10.58 -2.94
N GLN A 60 -2.03 11.05 -2.20
CA GLN A 60 -3.38 11.31 -2.71
C GLN A 60 -3.77 12.80 -2.73
N THR A 61 -2.81 13.69 -2.51
CA THR A 61 -3.00 15.15 -2.47
C THR A 61 -2.07 15.83 -3.46
#